data_AF-A0A6J7C9V5-F1
#
_entry.id   AF-A0A6J7C9V5-F1
#
_cell.length_a   1.000
_cell.length_b   1.000
_cell.length_c   1.000
_cell.angle_alpha   90.00
_cell.angle_beta   90.00
_cell.angle_gamma   90.00
#
_symmetry.space_group_name_H-M   'P 1'
#
loop_
_entity.id
_entity.type
_entity.pdbx_description
1 polymer ?
#
loop_
_entity_poly.entity_id
_entity_poly.type
_entity_poly.pdbx_seq_one_letter_code
_entity_poly.pdbx_strand_id
1 'polypeptide(L)'
;MIALRPEPAVATGPIGVGTGLYSGCSGCHGAAGEGGVGYAFNNGSVVATFPHIEDQLRWVKLGSDAYKNAGVQIAGDPNRAGGPHIAGVKGVMPAQAGSLSDAQILAVVCHERYDLAGADMAGAFAEEYALWCAPDSVVYAALLDGSATFATVNTKFADKGVLEIGAVPLAGTTAG
;
A
#
# COMPACT_ATOMS: atom_id res chain seq x y z
N MET A 1 -19.52 -39.45 -1.44
CA MET A 1 -19.27 -38.24 -0.61
C MET A 1 -17.90 -37.72 -0.98
N ILE A 2 -17.84 -36.64 -1.76
CA ILE A 2 -16.57 -35.97 -2.07
C ILE A 2 -16.30 -35.06 -0.87
N ALA A 3 -15.32 -35.43 -0.05
CA ALA A 3 -14.77 -34.55 0.95
C ALA A 3 -14.10 -33.38 0.21
N LEU A 4 -14.70 -32.20 0.26
CA LEU A 4 -13.99 -30.97 0.00
C LEU A 4 -12.85 -30.92 1.02
N ARG A 5 -11.63 -31.21 0.56
CA ARG A 5 -10.45 -30.80 1.30
C ARG A 5 -10.52 -29.27 1.35
N PRO A 6 -10.45 -28.61 2.52
CA PRO A 6 -10.18 -27.19 2.51
C PRO A 6 -8.86 -27.03 1.74
N GLU A 7 -8.88 -26.24 0.67
CA GLU A 7 -7.64 -25.69 0.15
C GLU A 7 -6.89 -25.11 1.35
N PRO A 8 -5.57 -25.32 1.47
CA PRO A 8 -4.83 -24.75 2.58
C PRO A 8 -5.13 -23.26 2.54
N ALA A 9 -5.68 -22.72 3.62
CA ALA A 9 -6.03 -21.31 3.71
C ALA A 9 -4.92 -20.48 3.07
N VAL A 10 -5.21 -19.81 1.94
CA VAL A 10 -4.30 -18.83 1.32
C VAL A 10 -3.80 -17.97 2.47
N ALA A 11 -2.50 -18.01 2.76
CA ALA A 11 -1.87 -17.44 3.95
C ALA A 11 -2.60 -16.18 4.48
N THR A 12 -3.53 -16.40 5.42
CA THR A 12 -4.27 -15.43 6.26
C THR A 12 -4.60 -14.03 5.69
N GLY A 13 -4.99 -13.92 4.41
CA GLY A 13 -5.39 -12.64 3.79
C GLY A 13 -4.24 -11.83 3.16
N PRO A 14 -4.47 -10.57 2.76
CA PRO A 14 -3.49 -9.79 2.00
C PRO A 14 -2.17 -9.58 2.76
N ILE A 15 -2.19 -9.49 4.09
CA ILE A 15 -0.97 -9.33 4.90
C ILE A 15 -0.02 -10.53 4.72
N GLY A 16 -0.54 -11.76 4.82
CA GLY A 16 0.29 -12.96 4.68
C GLY A 16 0.88 -13.11 3.28
N VAL A 17 0.11 -12.73 2.25
CA VAL A 17 0.62 -12.63 0.86
C VAL A 17 1.70 -11.54 0.76
N GLY A 18 1.49 -10.39 1.40
CA GLY A 18 2.41 -9.27 1.44
C GLY A 18 3.76 -9.61 2.07
N THR A 19 3.75 -10.36 3.17
CA THR A 19 4.98 -10.85 3.82
C THR A 19 5.85 -11.66 2.87
N GLY A 20 5.24 -12.52 2.05
CA GLY A 20 5.96 -13.33 1.06
C GLY A 20 6.56 -12.49 -0.09
N LEU A 21 5.90 -11.40 -0.47
CA LEU A 21 6.35 -10.49 -1.53
C LEU A 21 7.42 -9.49 -1.04
N TYR A 22 7.45 -9.22 0.26
CA TYR A 22 8.30 -8.17 0.85
C TYR A 22 9.80 -8.39 0.63
N SER A 23 10.25 -9.61 0.31
CA SER A 23 11.66 -9.87 -0.06
C SER A 23 12.14 -9.00 -1.23
N GLY A 24 11.25 -8.55 -2.12
CA GLY A 24 11.57 -7.60 -3.18
C GLY A 24 11.81 -6.16 -2.71
N CYS A 25 11.32 -5.79 -1.53
CA CYS A 25 11.40 -4.45 -0.96
C CYS A 25 12.48 -4.32 0.13
N SER A 26 12.75 -5.41 0.86
CA SER A 26 13.59 -5.41 2.06
C SER A 26 15.04 -4.99 1.81
N GLY A 27 15.58 -5.19 0.61
CA GLY A 27 16.95 -4.76 0.26
C GLY A 27 17.16 -3.24 0.37
N CYS A 28 16.11 -2.44 0.18
CA CYS A 28 16.16 -0.98 0.30
C CYS A 28 15.56 -0.47 1.61
N HIS A 29 14.50 -1.13 2.08
CA HIS A 29 13.71 -0.69 3.23
C HIS A 29 14.03 -1.43 4.54
N GLY A 30 14.98 -2.36 4.53
CA GLY A 30 15.33 -3.18 5.68
C GLY A 30 14.37 -4.36 5.88
N ALA A 31 14.86 -5.43 6.50
CA ALA A 31 14.08 -6.66 6.68
C ALA A 31 12.92 -6.47 7.67
N ALA A 32 13.09 -5.57 8.64
CA ALA A 32 12.08 -5.19 9.62
C ALA A 32 11.49 -3.80 9.33
N GLY A 33 11.65 -3.28 8.10
CA GLY A 33 11.18 -1.95 7.72
C GLY A 33 11.94 -0.81 8.40
N GLU A 34 13.16 -1.05 8.88
CA GLU A 34 14.02 -0.07 9.55
C GLU A 34 14.62 1.00 8.62
N GLY A 35 14.41 0.84 7.31
CA GLY A 35 14.94 1.72 6.28
C GLY A 35 16.39 1.43 5.92
N GLY A 36 16.94 2.26 5.04
CA GLY A 36 18.31 2.12 4.57
C GLY A 36 18.52 3.06 3.39
N VAL A 37 18.52 2.49 2.18
CA VAL A 37 18.45 3.28 0.94
C VAL A 37 17.09 3.98 0.86
N GLY A 38 16.01 3.22 1.08
CA GLY A 38 14.64 3.73 1.17
C GLY A 38 14.29 4.24 2.57
N TYR A 39 13.15 4.94 2.68
CA TYR A 39 12.61 5.38 3.96
C TYR A 39 12.18 4.20 4.85
N ALA A 40 12.26 4.37 6.16
CA ALA A 40 11.76 3.40 7.11
C ALA A 40 10.23 3.32 7.10
N PHE A 41 9.70 2.13 7.38
CA PHE A 41 8.28 1.89 7.60
C PHE A 41 7.93 1.83 9.09
N ASN A 42 8.83 1.28 9.89
CA ASN A 42 8.60 0.99 11.30
C ASN A 42 8.27 2.23 12.15
N ASN A 43 7.78 1.99 13.36
CA ASN A 43 7.39 3.04 14.32
C ASN A 43 6.39 4.05 13.73
N GLY A 44 5.43 3.57 12.93
CA GLY A 44 4.42 4.40 12.28
C GLY A 44 4.95 5.33 11.17
N SER A 45 6.21 5.21 10.75
CA SER A 45 6.80 6.12 9.75
C SER A 45 6.04 6.10 8.42
N VAL A 46 5.64 4.93 7.93
CA VAL A 46 4.93 4.83 6.64
C VAL A 46 3.53 5.42 6.69
N VAL A 47 2.80 5.21 7.79
CA VAL A 47 1.44 5.76 7.95
C VAL A 47 1.48 7.26 8.20
N ALA A 48 2.54 7.78 8.82
CA ALA A 48 2.78 9.22 8.89
C ALA A 48 3.11 9.83 7.51
N THR A 49 3.79 9.08 6.63
CA THR A 49 4.05 9.51 5.25
C THR A 49 2.82 9.41 4.37
N PHE A 50 2.02 8.35 4.51
CA PHE A 50 0.82 8.10 3.72
C PHE A 50 -0.36 7.87 4.67
N PRO A 51 -1.01 8.94 5.15
CA PRO A 51 -2.17 8.81 6.02
C PRO A 51 -3.30 8.04 5.33
N HIS A 52 -3.47 8.24 4.02
CA HIS A 52 -4.39 7.48 3.18
C HIS A 52 -3.63 6.37 2.43
N ILE A 53 -4.08 5.12 2.58
CA ILE A 53 -3.46 3.95 1.94
C ILE A 53 -3.38 4.09 0.41
N GLU A 54 -4.34 4.76 -0.21
CA GLU A 54 -4.41 4.97 -1.67
C GLU A 54 -3.18 5.70 -2.22
N ASP A 55 -2.64 6.66 -1.47
CA ASP A 55 -1.43 7.39 -1.86
C ASP A 55 -0.19 6.48 -1.81
N GLN A 56 -0.10 5.60 -0.81
CA GLN A 56 0.96 4.59 -0.74
C GLN A 56 0.85 3.60 -1.89
N LEU A 57 -0.36 3.12 -2.21
CA LEU A 57 -0.62 2.22 -3.33
C LEU A 57 -0.21 2.85 -4.66
N ARG A 58 -0.54 4.13 -4.87
CA ARG A 58 -0.14 4.89 -6.06
C ARG A 58 1.38 5.04 -6.14
N TRP A 59 2.02 5.37 -5.02
CA TRP A 59 3.48 5.49 -4.92
C TRP A 59 4.18 4.18 -5.28
N VAL A 60 3.76 3.06 -4.68
CA VAL A 60 4.33 1.73 -4.96
C VAL A 60 4.11 1.31 -6.41
N LYS A 61 2.93 1.58 -6.96
CA LYS A 61 2.63 1.30 -8.37
C LYS A 61 3.58 2.04 -9.31
N LEU A 62 3.75 3.35 -9.12
CA LEU A 62 4.36 4.22 -10.12
C LEU A 62 5.85 4.51 -9.90
N GLY A 63 6.35 4.39 -8.66
CA GLY A 63 7.73 4.68 -8.31
C GLY A 63 8.10 6.17 -8.44
N SER A 64 9.34 6.50 -8.06
CA SER A 64 9.79 7.89 -7.95
C SER A 64 9.95 8.60 -9.30
N ASP A 65 10.34 7.88 -10.35
CA ASP A 65 10.62 8.51 -11.65
C ASP A 65 9.35 9.00 -12.33
N ALA A 66 8.23 8.27 -12.22
CA ALA A 66 6.95 8.73 -12.72
C ALA A 66 6.55 10.07 -12.07
N TYR A 67 6.66 10.15 -10.74
CA TYR A 67 6.38 11.36 -9.97
C TYR A 67 7.25 12.54 -10.38
N LYS A 68 8.57 12.32 -10.49
CA LYS A 68 9.51 13.35 -10.96
C LYS A 68 9.17 13.85 -12.36
N ASN A 69 8.88 12.94 -13.29
CA ASN A 69 8.56 13.28 -14.68
C ASN A 69 7.24 14.06 -14.78
N ALA A 70 6.28 13.79 -13.91
CA ALA A 70 5.02 14.52 -13.82
C ALA A 70 5.15 15.87 -13.06
N GLY A 71 6.32 16.19 -12.49
CA GLY A 71 6.50 17.37 -11.66
C GLY A 71 5.84 17.28 -10.28
N VAL A 72 5.32 16.11 -9.88
CA VAL A 72 4.68 15.89 -8.58
C VAL A 72 5.75 15.48 -7.57
N GLN A 73 6.09 16.38 -6.66
CA GLN A 73 7.21 16.18 -5.74
C GLN A 73 6.86 15.38 -4.49
N ILE A 74 5.62 15.46 -4.03
CA ILE A 74 5.19 14.88 -2.75
C ILE A 74 4.11 13.84 -3.03
N ALA A 75 4.44 12.57 -2.83
CA ALA A 75 3.52 11.46 -3.08
C ALA A 75 2.60 11.12 -1.90
N GLY A 76 2.96 11.58 -0.69
CA GLY A 76 2.20 11.38 0.54
C GLY A 76 1.82 12.70 1.20
N ASP A 77 1.77 12.74 2.52
CA ASP A 77 1.31 13.92 3.27
C ASP A 77 2.25 15.13 3.11
N PRO A 78 1.80 16.26 2.51
CA PRO A 78 2.59 17.50 2.48
C PRO A 78 2.83 18.09 3.87
N ASN A 79 2.01 17.74 4.86
CA ASN A 79 2.05 18.25 6.23
C ASN A 79 2.69 17.29 7.23
N ARG A 80 3.33 16.22 6.74
CA ARG A 80 3.99 15.21 7.58
C ARG A 80 4.90 15.86 8.62
N ALA A 81 4.77 15.45 9.89
CA ALA A 81 5.69 15.86 10.95
C ALA A 81 7.14 15.49 10.59
N GLY A 82 8.06 16.45 10.71
CA GLY A 82 9.45 16.30 10.24
C GLY A 82 9.64 16.59 8.74
N GLY A 83 8.60 17.04 8.05
CA GLY A 83 8.62 17.45 6.66
C GLY A 83 8.14 16.36 5.69
N PRO A 84 7.60 16.75 4.53
CA PRO A 84 7.16 15.80 3.51
C PRO A 84 8.34 15.06 2.89
N HIS A 85 8.11 13.81 2.51
CA HIS A 85 9.08 13.05 1.72
C HIS A 85 9.00 13.46 0.25
N ILE A 86 10.14 13.88 -0.32
CA ILE A 86 10.24 14.31 -1.70
C ILE A 86 10.66 13.14 -2.59
N ALA A 87 9.93 12.93 -3.69
CA ALA A 87 10.15 11.84 -4.63
C ALA A 87 11.60 11.85 -5.18
N GLY A 88 12.31 10.74 -5.01
CA GLY A 88 13.66 10.55 -5.53
C GLY A 88 14.78 11.22 -4.73
N VAL A 89 14.49 11.87 -3.60
CA VAL A 89 15.54 12.48 -2.74
C VAL A 89 16.25 11.43 -1.88
N LYS A 90 15.53 10.41 -1.40
CA LYS A 90 16.11 9.30 -0.64
C LYS A 90 15.97 8.00 -1.42
N GLY A 91 16.92 7.78 -2.32
CA GLY A 91 16.90 6.66 -3.25
C GLY A 91 15.87 6.83 -4.38
N VAL A 92 16.01 5.99 -5.41
CA VAL A 92 15.02 5.88 -6.50
C VAL A 92 14.15 4.67 -6.18
N MET A 93 12.86 4.91 -5.96
CA MET A 93 11.91 3.82 -5.76
C MET A 93 11.45 3.32 -7.13
N PRO A 94 11.73 2.06 -7.50
CA PRO A 94 11.27 1.52 -8.78
C PRO A 94 9.75 1.33 -8.77
N ALA A 95 9.13 1.57 -9.93
CA ALA A 95 7.72 1.25 -10.15
C ALA A 95 7.50 -0.26 -10.00
N GLN A 96 6.47 -0.65 -9.24
CA GLN A 96 6.07 -2.05 -9.14
C GLN A 96 5.02 -2.45 -10.18
N ALA A 97 4.44 -1.49 -10.91
CA ALA A 97 3.62 -1.78 -12.07
C ALA A 97 4.40 -2.63 -13.08
N GLY A 98 3.81 -3.76 -13.49
CA GLY A 98 4.43 -4.74 -14.39
C GLY A 98 5.20 -5.87 -13.69
N SER A 99 5.63 -5.66 -12.44
CA SER A 99 6.24 -6.71 -11.59
C SER A 99 5.20 -7.34 -10.67
N LEU A 100 4.27 -6.55 -10.15
CA LEU A 100 3.19 -6.96 -9.25
C LEU A 100 1.84 -6.55 -9.84
N SER A 101 0.82 -7.38 -9.60
CA SER A 101 -0.59 -7.01 -9.82
C SER A 101 -1.08 -6.01 -8.78
N ASP A 102 -2.20 -5.32 -9.05
CA ASP A 102 -2.81 -4.38 -8.10
C ASP A 102 -3.12 -5.06 -6.74
N ALA A 103 -3.61 -6.31 -6.75
CA ALA A 103 -3.84 -7.09 -5.54
C ALA A 103 -2.53 -7.40 -4.77
N GLN A 104 -1.45 -7.73 -5.48
CA GLN A 104 -0.14 -7.97 -4.86
C GLN A 104 0.50 -6.69 -4.30
N ILE A 105 0.29 -5.54 -4.96
CA ILE A 105 0.69 -4.24 -4.44
C ILE A 105 -0.10 -3.93 -3.16
N LEU A 106 -1.43 -4.17 -3.14
CA LEU A 106 -2.20 -4.02 -1.91
C LEU A 106 -1.69 -4.94 -0.80
N ALA A 107 -1.42 -6.20 -1.11
CA ALA A 107 -0.91 -7.16 -0.16
C ALA A 107 0.40 -6.70 0.52
N VAL A 108 1.41 -6.27 -0.24
CA VAL A 108 2.66 -5.79 0.34
C VAL A 108 2.47 -4.50 1.13
N VAL A 109 1.62 -3.59 0.68
CA VAL A 109 1.30 -2.36 1.43
C VAL A 109 0.59 -2.67 2.75
N CYS A 110 -0.29 -3.67 2.79
CA CYS A 110 -0.91 -4.13 4.03
C CYS A 110 0.15 -4.67 5.02
N HIS A 111 1.12 -5.45 4.55
CA HIS A 111 2.24 -5.90 5.39
C HIS A 111 3.10 -4.71 5.89
N GLU A 112 3.43 -3.77 5.01
CA GLU A 112 4.20 -2.57 5.37
C GLU A 112 3.50 -1.74 6.47
N ARG A 113 2.19 -1.53 6.35
CA ARG A 113 1.40 -0.71 7.27
C ARG A 113 1.14 -1.41 8.60
N TYR A 114 0.71 -2.66 8.58
CA TYR A 114 0.19 -3.30 9.78
C TYR A 114 1.20 -4.18 10.51
N ASP A 115 2.11 -4.86 9.80
CA ASP A 115 3.15 -5.67 10.46
C ASP A 115 4.40 -4.84 10.76
N LEU A 116 4.92 -4.11 9.76
CA LEU A 116 6.20 -3.39 9.89
C LEU A 116 6.02 -2.06 10.61
N ALA A 117 5.02 -1.27 10.23
CA ALA A 117 4.79 0.04 10.85
C ALA A 117 4.03 -0.02 12.17
N GLY A 118 3.29 -1.11 12.42
CA GLY A 118 2.51 -1.32 13.64
C GLY A 118 1.23 -0.47 13.70
N ALA A 119 0.59 -0.21 12.55
CA ALA A 119 -0.72 0.43 12.53
C ALA A 119 -1.75 -0.40 13.31
N ASP A 120 -2.52 0.26 14.18
CA ASP A 120 -3.48 -0.42 15.05
C ASP A 120 -4.74 -0.86 14.30
N MET A 121 -4.83 -2.16 14.01
CA MET A 121 -5.95 -2.82 13.31
C MET A 121 -7.30 -2.72 14.06
N ALA A 122 -7.28 -2.41 15.36
CA ALA A 122 -8.49 -2.29 16.19
C ALA A 122 -8.71 -0.85 16.70
N GLY A 123 -7.80 0.06 16.39
CA GLY A 123 -7.84 1.46 16.83
C GLY A 123 -8.02 2.41 15.67
N ALA A 124 -7.11 3.38 15.56
CA ALA A 124 -7.22 4.49 14.61
C ALA A 124 -7.29 4.05 13.13
N PHE A 125 -6.81 2.85 12.80
CA PHE A 125 -6.81 2.31 11.43
C PHE A 125 -7.81 1.17 11.23
N ALA A 126 -8.75 0.94 12.16
CA ALA A 126 -9.67 -0.20 12.07
C ALA A 126 -10.55 -0.19 10.82
N GLU A 127 -11.06 0.97 10.39
CA GLU A 127 -11.89 1.07 9.19
C GLU A 127 -11.08 0.83 7.91
N GLU A 128 -9.87 1.41 7.82
CA GLU A 128 -8.94 1.16 6.71
C GLU A 128 -8.56 -0.33 6.66
N TYR A 129 -8.20 -0.91 7.81
CA TYR A 129 -7.84 -2.32 7.92
C TYR A 129 -8.99 -3.22 7.43
N ALA A 130 -10.20 -3.02 7.94
CA ALA A 130 -11.37 -3.80 7.55
C ALA A 130 -11.67 -3.69 6.05
N LEU A 131 -11.54 -2.50 5.47
CA LEU A 131 -11.84 -2.26 4.07
C LEU A 131 -10.79 -2.83 3.11
N TRP A 132 -9.50 -2.74 3.48
CA TRP A 132 -8.38 -3.01 2.58
C TRP A 132 -7.60 -4.27 2.92
N CYS A 133 -7.31 -4.53 4.20
CA CYS A 133 -6.26 -5.45 4.64
C CYS A 133 -6.74 -6.63 5.49
N ALA A 134 -7.99 -6.65 5.93
CA ALA A 134 -8.58 -7.79 6.63
C ALA A 134 -8.68 -9.02 5.73
N PRO A 135 -8.68 -10.24 6.30
CA PRO A 135 -8.84 -11.48 5.51
C PRO A 135 -10.10 -11.52 4.63
N ASP A 136 -11.16 -10.83 5.06
CA ASP A 136 -12.45 -10.69 4.37
C ASP A 136 -12.62 -9.32 3.68
N SER A 137 -11.52 -8.60 3.46
CA SER A 137 -11.49 -7.32 2.75
C SER A 137 -12.17 -7.41 1.38
N VAL A 138 -13.24 -6.63 1.21
CA VAL A 138 -14.00 -6.56 -0.04
C VAL A 138 -13.19 -5.91 -1.16
N VAL A 139 -12.29 -4.98 -0.83
CA VAL A 139 -11.43 -4.34 -1.83
C VAL A 139 -10.37 -5.31 -2.31
N TYR A 140 -9.72 -6.04 -1.39
CA TYR A 140 -8.72 -7.03 -1.78
C TYR A 140 -9.34 -8.15 -2.63
N ALA A 141 -10.51 -8.66 -2.25
CA ALA A 141 -11.23 -9.64 -3.05
C ALA A 141 -11.52 -9.13 -4.47
N ALA A 142 -11.98 -7.88 -4.60
CA ALA A 142 -12.28 -7.28 -5.91
C ALA A 142 -11.03 -7.03 -6.76
N LEU A 143 -9.87 -6.73 -6.16
CA LEU A 143 -8.60 -6.63 -6.91
C LEU A 143 -8.10 -8.02 -7.32
N LEU A 144 -8.29 -9.02 -6.46
CA LEU A 144 -7.83 -10.39 -6.69
C LEU A 144 -8.60 -11.10 -7.81
N ASP A 145 -9.93 -10.91 -7.87
CA ASP A 145 -10.77 -11.47 -8.92
C ASP A 145 -10.83 -10.61 -10.21
N GLY A 146 -10.17 -9.44 -10.19
CA GLY A 146 -10.10 -8.51 -11.32
C GLY A 146 -11.40 -7.72 -11.56
N SER A 147 -12.38 -7.81 -10.68
CA SER A 147 -13.63 -7.05 -10.75
C SER A 147 -13.44 -5.57 -10.34
N ALA A 148 -12.27 -5.21 -9.81
CA ALA A 148 -11.75 -3.87 -9.66
C ALA A 148 -10.25 -3.82 -10.03
N THR A 149 -9.77 -2.63 -10.34
CA THR A 149 -8.35 -2.29 -10.48
C THR A 149 -8.08 -0.99 -9.73
N PHE A 150 -6.83 -0.60 -9.56
CA PHE A 150 -6.50 0.73 -9.05
C PHE A 150 -7.08 1.88 -9.90
N ALA A 151 -7.42 1.65 -11.16
CA ALA A 151 -8.09 2.64 -11.99
C ALA A 151 -9.62 2.74 -11.75
N THR A 152 -10.24 1.74 -11.11
CA THR A 152 -11.71 1.65 -10.97
C THR A 152 -12.19 1.46 -9.54
N VAL A 153 -11.30 1.16 -8.59
CA VAL A 153 -11.64 0.84 -7.20
C VAL A 153 -12.36 1.99 -6.50
N ASN A 154 -11.94 3.24 -6.74
CA ASN A 154 -12.61 4.43 -6.20
C ASN A 154 -14.05 4.58 -6.70
N THR A 155 -14.32 4.18 -7.95
CA THR A 155 -15.67 4.22 -8.51
C THR A 155 -16.52 3.06 -7.98
N LYS A 156 -15.92 1.87 -7.86
CA LYS A 156 -16.62 0.67 -7.37
C LYS A 156 -17.03 0.79 -5.90
N PHE A 157 -16.17 1.40 -5.09
CA PHE A 157 -16.36 1.60 -3.64
C PHE A 157 -16.54 3.08 -3.30
N ALA A 158 -17.24 3.83 -4.17
CA ALA A 158 -17.44 5.27 -3.98
C ALA A 158 -18.17 5.61 -2.67
N ASP A 159 -19.06 4.73 -2.20
CA ASP A 159 -19.76 4.85 -0.91
C ASP A 159 -18.85 4.70 0.30
N LYS A 160 -17.62 4.19 0.10
CA LYS A 160 -16.60 4.00 1.14
C LYS A 160 -15.55 5.12 1.17
N GLY A 161 -15.70 6.15 0.33
CA GLY A 161 -14.78 7.30 0.31
C GLY A 161 -13.38 6.97 -0.22
N VAL A 162 -13.22 5.88 -0.98
CA VAL A 162 -11.94 5.47 -1.56
C VAL A 162 -11.41 6.56 -2.50
N LEU A 163 -10.19 7.01 -2.26
CA LEU A 163 -9.53 8.01 -3.10
C LEU A 163 -9.09 7.40 -4.45
N GLU A 164 -8.98 8.24 -5.48
CA GLU A 164 -8.52 7.79 -6.79
C GLU A 164 -7.05 7.35 -6.73
N ILE A 165 -6.73 6.07 -6.93
CA ILE A 165 -5.34 5.61 -7.08
C ILE A 165 -4.85 5.88 -8.51
N GLY A 166 -5.59 5.39 -9.50
CA GLY A 166 -5.40 5.71 -10.91
C GLY A 166 -4.14 5.12 -11.56
N ALA A 167 -3.66 5.79 -12.60
CA ALA A 167 -2.51 5.40 -13.41
C ALA A 167 -1.47 6.52 -13.60
N VAL A 168 -1.71 7.70 -13.03
CA VAL A 168 -0.82 8.87 -13.12
C VAL A 168 -0.46 9.37 -11.73
N PRO A 169 0.71 10.00 -11.53
CA PRO A 169 1.07 10.59 -10.25
C PRO A 169 0.07 11.68 -9.84
N LEU A 170 -0.37 11.66 -8.58
CA LEU A 170 -1.14 12.73 -7.95
C LEU A 170 -0.41 13.19 -6.69
N ALA A 171 -0.58 14.46 -6.34
CA ALA A 171 -0.07 14.99 -5.07
C ALA A 171 -0.73 14.23 -3.92
N GLY A 172 0.09 13.86 -2.93
CA GLY A 172 -0.42 13.13 -1.77
C GLY A 172 -1.28 14.01 -0.86
N THR A 173 -1.99 13.34 0.03
CA THR A 173 -3.10 13.92 0.79
C THR A 173 -2.85 13.82 2.30
N THR A 174 -3.39 14.79 3.04
CA THR A 174 -3.35 14.83 4.51
C THR A 174 -4.61 14.16 5.07
N ALA A 175 -4.50 13.44 6.19
CA ALA A 175 -5.68 13.01 6.94
C ALA A 175 -6.35 14.21 7.62
N GLY A 176 -7.69 14.27 7.54
CA GLY A 176 -8.50 15.36 8.10
C GLY A 176 -8.63 15.33 9.62
#